data_AF-A0AAE1UAC9-F1
#
_entry.id   AF-A0AAE1UAC9-F1
#
_cell.length_a   1.000
_cell.length_b   1.000
_cell.length_c   1.000
_cell.angle_alpha   90.00
_cell.angle_beta   90.00
_cell.angle_gamma   90.00
#
_symmetry.space_group_name_H-M   'P 1'
#
loop_
_entity.id
_entity.type
_entity.pdbx_description
1 polymer ?
#
loop_
_entity_poly.entity_id
_entity_poly.type
_entity_poly.pdbx_seq_one_letter_code
_entity_poly.pdbx_strand_id
1 'polypeptide(L)'
;MLPLLAESIHHQDALIVALTESHLNHNIKDAEVTIAGYTSFRTDRTNTIKVVITYIKDEFVPYTKVILSASISNTEAQVLHIKRLDLTIITIYRPPACIDFKTTLENI
;
A
#
# COMPACT_ATOMS: atom_id res chain seq x y z
N MET A 1 -11.83 13.45 -2.14
CA MET A 1 -11.30 12.41 -1.23
C MET A 1 -9.79 12.51 -1.12
N LEU A 2 -9.03 12.38 -2.20
CA LEU A 2 -7.56 12.56 -2.21
C LEU A 2 -7.06 13.89 -1.62
N PRO A 3 -7.66 15.06 -1.90
CA PRO A 3 -7.19 16.32 -1.31
C PRO A 3 -7.29 16.37 0.21
N LEU A 4 -8.41 15.89 0.77
CA LEU A 4 -8.65 15.85 2.22
C LEU A 4 -7.74 14.82 2.92
N LEU A 5 -7.49 13.69 2.24
CA LEU A 5 -6.53 12.70 2.69
C LEU A 5 -5.10 13.28 2.70
N ALA A 6 -4.67 13.93 1.62
CA ALA A 6 -3.37 14.58 1.53
C ALA A 6 -3.18 15.63 2.62
N GLU A 7 -4.18 16.49 2.86
CA GLU A 7 -4.18 17.47 3.93
C GLU A 7 -4.02 16.81 5.31
N SER A 8 -4.74 15.72 5.57
CA SER A 8 -4.63 14.96 6.83
C SER A 8 -3.25 14.36 7.03
N ILE A 9 -2.66 13.81 5.97
CA ILE A 9 -1.31 13.23 5.98
C ILE A 9 -0.26 14.30 6.28
N HIS A 10 -0.38 15.47 5.67
CA HIS A 10 0.49 16.61 5.93
C HIS A 10 0.34 17.14 7.35
N HIS A 11 -0.89 17.26 7.86
CA HIS A 11 -1.13 17.74 9.22
C HIS A 11 -0.56 16.80 10.29
N GLN A 12 -0.64 15.49 10.07
CA GLN A 12 -0.11 14.49 11.01
C GLN A 12 1.39 14.27 10.85
N ASP A 13 1.99 14.79 9.77
CA ASP A 13 3.39 14.57 9.40
C ASP A 13 3.79 13.08 9.38
N ALA A 14 2.85 12.23 8.96
CA ALA A 14 2.98 10.78 9.06
C ALA A 14 4.17 10.27 8.24
N LEU A 15 5.03 9.43 8.82
CA LEU A 15 6.15 8.83 8.08
C LEU A 15 5.68 7.89 6.96
N ILE A 16 4.68 7.07 7.28
CA ILE A 16 4.11 6.01 6.46
C ILE A 16 2.59 6.11 6.55
N VAL A 17 1.91 5.95 5.42
CA VAL A 17 0.45 5.88 5.38
C VAL A 17 0.06 4.66 4.55
N ALA A 18 -0.63 3.71 5.15
CA ALA A 18 -1.12 2.52 4.48
C ALA A 18 -2.64 2.62 4.29
N LEU A 19 -3.11 2.49 3.06
CA LEU A 19 -4.53 2.44 2.73
C LEU A 19 -4.87 1.08 2.13
N THR A 20 -5.91 0.47 2.68
CA THR A 20 -6.55 -0.73 2.14
C THR A 20 -7.88 -0.35 1.51
N GLU A 21 -8.38 -1.16 0.57
CA GLU A 21 -9.64 -0.88 -0.14
C GLU A 21 -9.64 0.50 -0.82
N SER A 22 -8.53 0.91 -1.44
CA SER A 22 -8.47 2.23 -2.09
C SER A 22 -9.42 2.37 -3.29
N HIS A 23 -10.02 1.26 -3.73
CA HIS A 23 -10.91 1.20 -4.88
C HIS A 23 -10.33 1.82 -6.14
N LEU A 24 -9.01 1.67 -6.31
CA LEU A 24 -8.31 2.01 -7.54
C LEU A 24 -8.37 0.83 -8.51
N ASN A 25 -8.33 1.11 -9.80
CA ASN A 25 -8.08 0.12 -10.83
C ASN A 25 -6.67 0.31 -11.39
N HIS A 26 -6.13 -0.70 -12.06
CA HIS A 26 -4.78 -0.66 -12.64
C HIS A 26 -4.59 0.42 -13.72
N ASN A 27 -5.67 0.97 -14.29
CA ASN A 27 -5.61 2.04 -15.29
C ASN A 27 -5.43 3.43 -14.66
N ILE A 28 -5.63 3.56 -13.33
CA ILE A 28 -5.33 4.81 -12.64
C ILE A 28 -3.82 4.99 -12.58
N LYS A 29 -3.35 6.07 -13.20
CA LYS A 29 -1.93 6.42 -13.21
C LYS A 29 -1.47 6.82 -11.82
N ASP A 30 -0.22 6.51 -11.48
CA ASP A 30 0.36 6.89 -10.19
C ASP A 30 0.28 8.40 -9.95
N ALA A 31 0.43 9.20 -11.02
CA ALA A 31 0.31 10.66 -10.97
C ALA A 31 -1.08 11.19 -10.53
N GLU A 32 -2.13 10.35 -10.57
CA GLU A 32 -3.47 10.73 -10.09
C GLU A 32 -3.65 10.48 -8.59
N VAL A 33 -2.75 9.68 -8.00
CA VAL A 33 -2.81 9.27 -6.59
C VAL A 33 -1.59 9.70 -5.80
N THR A 34 -0.72 10.52 -6.40
CA THR A 34 0.45 11.10 -5.75
C THR A 34 0.06 12.11 -4.67
N ILE A 35 0.86 12.15 -3.61
CA ILE A 35 0.77 13.12 -2.52
C ILE A 35 2.12 13.79 -2.44
N ALA A 36 2.17 15.13 -2.44
CA ALA A 36 3.44 15.86 -2.46
C ALA A 36 4.32 15.47 -1.27
N GLY A 37 5.61 15.20 -1.50
CA GLY A 37 6.53 14.76 -0.43
C GLY A 37 6.41 13.28 -0.06
N TYR A 38 5.58 12.51 -0.77
CA TYR A 38 5.41 11.07 -0.56
C TYR A 38 5.44 10.31 -1.88
N THR A 39 6.05 9.13 -1.83
CA THR A 39 6.02 8.15 -2.91
C THR A 39 5.09 7.00 -2.55
N SER A 40 4.23 6.60 -3.49
CA SER A 40 3.31 5.48 -3.33
C SER A 40 3.92 4.16 -3.82
N PHE A 41 3.71 3.11 -3.04
CA PHE A 41 3.95 1.72 -3.40
C PHE A 41 2.61 1.01 -3.48
N ARG A 42 2.30 0.40 -4.62
CA ARG A 42 0.95 -0.10 -4.91
C ARG A 42 0.96 -1.58 -5.27
N THR A 43 -0.07 -2.30 -4.82
CA THR A 43 -0.33 -3.69 -5.18
C THR A 43 -1.73 -3.78 -5.75
N ASP A 44 -1.81 -3.82 -7.07
CA ASP A 44 -3.08 -3.82 -7.82
C ASP A 44 -3.60 -5.22 -8.10
N ARG A 45 -4.94 -5.34 -8.18
CA ARG A 45 -5.59 -6.52 -8.76
C ARG A 45 -5.78 -6.34 -10.26
N THR A 46 -5.57 -7.42 -11.02
CA THR A 46 -5.78 -7.43 -12.47
C THR A 46 -7.26 -7.26 -12.84
N ASN A 47 -8.18 -7.85 -12.05
CA ASN A 47 -9.57 -8.05 -12.47
C ASN A 47 -10.61 -7.30 -11.61
N THR A 48 -10.23 -6.60 -10.54
CA THR A 48 -11.20 -5.91 -9.66
C THR A 48 -10.63 -4.60 -9.09
N ILE A 49 -11.52 -3.78 -8.51
CA ILE A 49 -11.25 -2.42 -8.02
C ILE A 49 -10.88 -2.49 -6.53
N LYS A 50 -9.79 -3.19 -6.18
CA LYS A 50 -9.28 -3.27 -4.80
C LYS A 50 -7.76 -3.38 -4.81
N VAL A 51 -7.13 -2.53 -4.00
CA VAL A 51 -5.71 -2.26 -4.04
C VAL A 51 -5.25 -1.89 -2.64
N VAL A 52 -4.03 -2.30 -2.31
CA VAL A 52 -3.27 -1.77 -1.18
C VAL A 52 -2.29 -0.74 -1.71
N ILE A 53 -2.28 0.43 -1.08
CA ILE A 53 -1.33 1.51 -1.39
C ILE A 53 -0.66 1.96 -0.10
N THR A 54 0.67 1.99 -0.11
CA THR A 54 1.48 2.50 1.00
C THR A 54 2.24 3.73 0.52
N TYR A 55 2.03 4.86 1.17
CA TYR A 55 2.80 6.08 0.97
C TYR A 55 3.94 6.13 1.97
N ILE A 56 5.14 6.49 1.49
CA ILE A 56 6.33 6.70 2.32
C ILE A 56 6.87 8.08 1.98
N LYS A 57 7.24 8.87 3.00
CA LYS A 57 7.91 10.16 2.82
C LYS A 57 9.13 10.03 1.91
N ASP A 58 9.27 10.95 0.96
CA ASP A 58 10.27 10.87 -0.12
C ASP A 58 11.71 10.69 0.40
N GLU A 59 12.04 11.30 1.54
CA GLU A 59 13.37 11.19 2.14
C GLU A 59 13.76 9.75 2.57
N PHE A 60 12.79 8.85 2.73
CA PHE A 60 13.01 7.45 3.11
C PHE A 60 12.94 6.49 1.92
N VAL A 61 12.42 6.93 0.77
CA VAL A 61 12.25 6.11 -0.43
C VAL A 61 13.57 5.52 -0.94
N PRO A 62 14.71 6.26 -0.99
CA PRO A 62 15.99 5.69 -1.42
C PRO A 62 16.48 4.52 -0.54
N TYR A 63 15.97 4.41 0.69
CA TYR A 63 16.31 3.35 1.65
C TYR A 63 15.27 2.24 1.71
N THR A 64 14.19 2.36 0.93
CA THR A 64 13.07 1.43 0.94
C THR A 64 13.27 0.33 -0.10
N LYS A 65 13.14 -0.92 0.33
CA LYS A 65 13.12 -2.10 -0.54
C LYS A 65 11.73 -2.72 -0.51
N VAL A 66 11.15 -2.95 -1.67
CA VAL A 66 9.98 -3.84 -1.79
C VAL A 66 10.45 -5.27 -1.60
N ILE A 67 9.99 -5.91 -0.53
CA ILE A 67 10.26 -7.32 -0.23
C ILE A 67 9.21 -8.20 -0.89
N LEU A 68 7.94 -7.78 -0.84
CA LEU A 68 6.80 -8.51 -1.38
C LEU A 68 5.74 -7.56 -1.91
N SER A 69 5.13 -7.93 -3.03
CA SER A 69 3.92 -7.31 -3.57
C SER A 69 3.12 -8.43 -4.22
N ALA A 70 2.04 -8.85 -3.57
CA ALA A 70 1.28 -10.03 -3.96
C ALA A 70 -0.23 -9.77 -3.89
N SER A 71 -0.96 -10.36 -4.83
CA SER A 71 -2.42 -10.37 -4.88
C SER A 71 -2.88 -11.81 -5.12
N ILE A 72 -3.31 -12.51 -4.08
CA ILE A 72 -3.70 -13.92 -4.12
C ILE A 72 -5.11 -14.08 -3.56
N SER A 73 -6.01 -14.73 -4.31
CA SER A 73 -7.37 -15.05 -3.85
C SER A 73 -8.13 -13.83 -3.28
N ASN A 74 -7.98 -12.66 -3.92
CA ASN A 74 -8.52 -11.38 -3.46
C ASN A 74 -7.94 -10.87 -2.13
N THR A 75 -6.75 -11.32 -1.73
CA THR A 75 -5.97 -10.78 -0.62
C THR A 75 -4.75 -10.07 -1.18
N GLU A 76 -4.54 -8.82 -0.80
CA GLU A 76 -3.38 -8.05 -1.21
C GLU A 76 -2.42 -7.96 -0.04
N ALA A 77 -1.15 -8.24 -0.31
CA ALA A 77 -0.08 -8.10 0.65
C ALA A 77 1.07 -7.30 0.05
N GLN A 78 1.57 -6.36 0.82
CA GLN A 78 2.75 -5.58 0.48
C GLN A 78 3.69 -5.57 1.69
N VAL A 79 4.94 -5.96 1.45
CA VAL A 79 6.00 -5.91 2.46
C VAL A 79 7.09 -4.98 1.96
N LEU A 80 7.35 -3.92 2.72
CA LEU A 80 8.39 -2.94 2.46
C LEU A 80 9.37 -2.94 3.63
N HIS A 81 10.65 -2.77 3.34
CA HIS A 81 11.68 -2.64 4.38
C HIS A 81 12.47 -1.34 4.17
N ILE A 82 12.44 -0.45 5.16
CA ILE A 82 13.18 0.81 5.18
C ILE A 82 14.48 0.60 5.94
N LYS A 83 15.58 0.38 5.20
CA LYS A 83 16.90 0.03 5.77
C LYS A 83 17.41 1.05 6.79
N ARG A 84 17.20 2.34 6.51
CA ARG A 84 17.68 3.45 7.37
C ARG A 84 17.06 3.44 8.77
N LEU A 85 15.84 2.91 8.89
CA LEU A 85 15.10 2.83 10.15
C LEU A 85 15.11 1.42 10.75
N ASP A 86 15.70 0.45 10.06
CA ASP A 86 15.55 -0.98 10.32
C ASP A 86 14.07 -1.37 10.56
N LEU A 87 13.18 -0.84 9.71
CA LEU A 87 11.73 -0.97 9.86
C LEU A 87 11.15 -1.79 8.72
N THR A 88 10.40 -2.84 9.06
CA THR A 88 9.59 -3.61 8.11
C THR A 88 8.13 -3.24 8.26
N ILE A 89 7.51 -2.88 7.13
CA ILE A 89 6.10 -2.50 7.02
C ILE A 89 5.39 -3.63 6.28
N ILE A 90 4.33 -4.14 6.88
CA ILE A 90 3.51 -5.20 6.31
C ILE A 90 2.08 -4.65 6.21
N THR A 91 1.62 -4.42 4.99
CA THR A 91 0.25 -3.99 4.71
C THR A 91 -0.49 -5.14 4.06
N ILE A 92 -1.55 -5.64 4.73
CA ILE A 92 -2.35 -6.75 4.22
C ILE A 92 -3.82 -6.36 4.24
N TYR A 93 -4.49 -6.57 3.12
CA TYR A 93 -5.94 -6.47 3.03
C TYR A 93 -6.55 -7.86 2.95
N ARG A 94 -7.38 -8.21 3.94
CA ARG A 94 -8.24 -9.39 3.94
C ARG A 94 -9.66 -8.98 3.55
N PRO A 95 -10.24 -9.53 2.47
CA PRO A 95 -11.62 -9.23 2.12
C PRO A 95 -12.60 -9.86 3.14
N PRO A 96 -13.76 -9.22 3.41
CA PRO A 96 -14.72 -9.69 4.42
C PRO A 96 -15.19 -11.13 4.24
N ALA A 97 -15.26 -11.62 2.99
CA ALA A 97 -15.69 -12.97 2.66
C ALA A 97 -14.53 -13.99 2.57
N CYS A 98 -13.32 -13.66 3.03
CA CYS A 98 -12.20 -14.60 3.03
C CYS A 98 -12.40 -15.69 4.10
N ILE A 99 -12.80 -16.88 3.63
CA ILE A 99 -13.09 -18.05 4.48
C ILE A 99 -11.80 -18.66 5.03
N ASP A 100 -10.74 -18.74 4.22
CA ASP A 100 -9.46 -19.37 4.60
C ASP A 100 -8.27 -18.41 4.43
N PHE A 101 -8.22 -17.41 5.32
CA PHE A 101 -7.18 -16.39 5.29
C PHE A 101 -5.80 -16.95 5.67
N LYS A 102 -5.74 -17.93 6.59
CA LYS A 102 -4.48 -18.52 7.03
C LYS A 102 -3.77 -19.21 5.86
N THR A 103 -4.46 -20.09 5.15
CA THR A 103 -3.88 -20.75 3.98
C THR A 103 -3.52 -19.72 2.90
N THR A 104 -4.32 -18.67 2.74
CA THR A 104 -3.98 -17.60 1.79
C THR A 104 -2.67 -16.90 2.16
N LEU A 105 -2.43 -16.61 3.45
CA LEU A 105 -1.18 -16.02 3.93
C LEU A 105 0.03 -16.95 3.78
N GLU A 106 -0.14 -18.25 3.97
CA GLU A 106 0.95 -19.23 3.79
C GLU A 106 1.40 -19.37 2.33
N ASN A 107 0.57 -18.91 1.39
CA ASN A 107 0.86 -18.93 -0.05
C ASN A 107 1.36 -17.57 -0.60
N ILE A 108 1.44 -16.55 0.25
CA ILE A 108 1.94 -15.20 -0.06
C ILE A 108 3.45 -15.15 0.17
#